data_AF-X1T745-F1
#
_entry.id   AF-X1T745-F1
#
_cell.length_a   1.000
_cell.length_b   1.000
_cell.length_c   1.000
_cell.angle_alpha   90.00
_cell.angle_beta   90.00
_cell.angle_gamma   90.00
#
_symmetry.space_group_name_H-M   'P 1'
#
loop_
_entity.id
_entity.type
_entity.pdbx_description
1 polymer ?
#
loop_
_entity_poly.entity_id
_entity_poly.type
_entity_poly.pdbx_seq_one_letter_code
_entity_poly.pdbx_strand_id
1 'polypeptide(L)'
;IKYNFDDLRNVLERASARETAVRVAIGAICRRFLSEFDIRIYSRVIQIGSIKDVNQWQPIKASYQIIEDSPLRCLNKRAEAKMIALIDSAKEKGDTLGGVFEVVILNLPVGLGSYVQWDLKLDARLAYALMSIQAIIGVEVGSGFMAAKKFGSQVQDEIFYQKSEHRFFRRSNNAGGIEGGMSNGEPIILRAAMKPISTLAQPLSSIDIVSKKPVKAMKERADVCALPAASVIGEAVAAFEIVRAMREKFGGDSLTETKRNYSGYLDYLRKR
;
A
#
# COMPACT_ATOMS: atom_id res chain seq x y z
N ILE A 1 4.21 0.19 30.60
CA ILE A 1 2.77 0.35 30.92
C ILE A 1 1.95 -0.86 30.48
N LYS A 2 1.55 -1.02 29.20
CA LYS A 2 0.62 -2.11 28.76
C LYS A 2 0.99 -3.51 29.26
N TYR A 3 2.27 -3.86 29.23
CA TYR A 3 2.78 -5.18 29.63
C TYR A 3 3.53 -5.17 30.96
N ASN A 4 3.44 -4.08 31.73
CA ASN A 4 4.15 -3.92 32.99
C ASN A 4 5.66 -4.22 32.93
N PHE A 5 6.32 -3.79 31.86
CA PHE A 5 7.78 -3.93 31.72
C PHE A 5 8.52 -2.75 32.34
N ASP A 6 9.63 -3.06 32.99
CA ASP A 6 10.63 -2.11 33.48
C ASP A 6 11.74 -1.83 32.46
N ASP A 7 11.87 -2.67 31.43
CA ASP A 7 12.76 -2.48 30.28
C ASP A 7 11.97 -2.31 28.97
N LEU A 8 12.21 -1.20 28.28
CA LEU A 8 11.57 -0.84 27.02
C LEU A 8 12.10 -1.65 25.83
N ARG A 9 13.28 -2.28 25.94
CA ARG A 9 13.85 -3.14 24.89
C ARG A 9 12.89 -4.27 24.50
N ASN A 10 12.19 -4.84 25.48
CA ASN A 10 11.17 -5.87 25.24
C ASN A 10 10.06 -5.43 24.27
N VAL A 11 9.72 -4.13 24.26
CA VAL A 11 8.76 -3.57 23.30
C VAL A 11 9.45 -3.29 21.97
N LEU A 12 10.61 -2.64 22.00
CA LEU A 12 11.36 -2.23 20.81
C LEU A 12 11.65 -3.41 19.87
N GLU A 13 12.12 -4.53 20.42
CA GLU A 13 12.53 -5.71 19.63
C GLU A 13 11.39 -6.26 18.77
N ARG A 14 10.14 -6.22 19.27
CA ARG A 14 8.97 -6.70 18.52
C ARG A 14 8.22 -5.61 17.74
N ALA A 15 8.18 -4.39 18.26
CA ALA A 15 7.52 -3.26 17.60
C ALA A 15 8.34 -2.74 16.40
N SER A 16 9.63 -3.07 16.35
CA SER A 16 10.54 -2.71 15.26
C SER A 16 9.98 -3.13 13.89
N ALA A 17 10.19 -2.27 12.90
CA ALA A 17 9.88 -2.56 11.51
C ALA A 17 10.70 -3.73 10.94
N ARG A 18 11.69 -4.28 11.68
CA ARG A 18 12.42 -5.49 11.26
C ARG A 18 11.48 -6.67 10.99
N GLU A 19 10.36 -6.75 11.71
CA GLU A 19 9.30 -7.76 11.50
C GLU A 19 8.76 -7.77 10.06
N THR A 20 8.75 -6.62 9.38
CA THR A 20 8.25 -6.51 8.00
C THR A 20 9.05 -7.34 6.99
N ALA A 21 10.28 -7.74 7.31
CA ALA A 21 11.04 -8.69 6.49
C ALA A 21 10.28 -10.01 6.29
N VAL A 22 9.62 -10.52 7.35
CA VAL A 22 8.79 -11.73 7.26
C VAL A 22 7.52 -11.47 6.46
N ARG A 23 6.91 -10.29 6.61
CA ARG A 23 5.75 -9.90 5.78
C ARG A 23 6.08 -9.88 4.30
N VAL A 24 7.26 -9.37 3.93
CA VAL A 24 7.75 -9.38 2.54
C VAL A 24 8.02 -10.80 2.07
N ALA A 25 8.61 -11.67 2.89
CA ALA A 25 8.82 -13.08 2.54
C ALA A 25 7.50 -13.80 2.24
N ILE A 26 6.47 -13.63 3.08
CA ILE A 26 5.13 -14.18 2.85
C ILE A 26 4.47 -13.52 1.62
N GLY A 27 4.64 -12.21 1.47
CA GLY A 27 4.16 -11.46 0.30
C GLY A 27 4.74 -11.98 -1.02
N ALA A 28 6.00 -12.43 -1.03
CA ALA A 28 6.61 -13.03 -2.21
C ALA A 28 5.91 -14.33 -2.63
N ILE A 29 5.55 -15.19 -1.68
CA ILE A 29 4.74 -16.40 -1.93
C ILE A 29 3.37 -16.00 -2.50
N CYS A 30 2.73 -14.99 -1.90
CA CYS A 30 1.44 -14.49 -2.36
C CYS A 30 1.53 -13.96 -3.80
N ARG A 31 2.58 -13.19 -4.13
CA ARG A 31 2.81 -12.70 -5.50
C ARG A 31 3.04 -13.82 -6.49
N ARG A 32 3.75 -14.89 -6.11
CA ARG A 32 3.91 -16.07 -6.97
C ARG A 32 2.56 -16.70 -7.27
N PHE A 33 1.71 -16.91 -6.27
CA PHE A 33 0.34 -17.40 -6.47
C PHE A 33 -0.48 -16.47 -7.37
N LEU A 34 -0.47 -15.16 -7.11
CA LEU A 34 -1.24 -14.18 -7.91
C LEU A 34 -0.78 -14.10 -9.38
N SER A 35 0.50 -14.33 -9.64
CA SER A 35 1.04 -14.34 -11.01
C SER A 35 0.45 -15.45 -11.88
N GLU A 36 -0.06 -16.53 -11.28
CA GLU A 36 -0.76 -17.62 -11.97
C GLU A 36 -2.12 -17.19 -12.55
N PHE A 37 -2.61 -16.02 -12.15
CA PHE A 37 -3.86 -15.38 -12.58
C PHE A 37 -3.60 -14.04 -13.29
N ASP A 38 -2.35 -13.75 -13.67
CA ASP A 38 -1.87 -12.47 -14.22
C ASP A 38 -2.20 -11.23 -13.37
N ILE A 39 -2.43 -11.42 -12.06
CA ILE A 39 -2.61 -10.33 -11.12
C ILE A 39 -1.23 -9.79 -10.74
N ARG A 40 -1.04 -8.48 -10.90
CA ARG A 40 0.25 -7.81 -10.69
C ARG A 40 0.10 -6.71 -9.66
N ILE A 41 1.08 -6.62 -8.76
CA ILE A 41 1.11 -5.61 -7.69
C ILE A 41 2.41 -4.85 -7.80
N TYR A 42 2.29 -3.54 -7.79
CA TYR A 42 3.38 -2.60 -7.97
C TYR A 42 3.20 -1.44 -6.99
N SER A 43 4.28 -0.77 -6.64
CA SER A 43 4.22 0.47 -5.87
C SER A 43 5.26 1.47 -6.33
N ARG A 44 5.02 2.73 -5.99
CA ARG A 44 5.94 3.85 -6.20
C ARG A 44 5.85 4.84 -5.05
N VAL A 45 6.90 5.60 -4.84
CA VAL A 45 6.88 6.78 -3.98
C VAL A 45 6.30 7.95 -4.75
N ILE A 46 5.30 8.63 -4.17
CA ILE A 46 4.64 9.80 -4.77
C ILE A 46 4.91 11.09 -4.00
N GLN A 47 5.43 11.00 -2.76
CA GLN A 47 5.78 12.17 -1.96
C GLN A 47 6.84 11.83 -0.91
N ILE A 48 7.84 12.68 -0.73
CA ILE A 48 8.74 12.68 0.42
C ILE A 48 8.80 14.09 0.98
N GLY A 49 8.50 14.24 2.28
CA GLY A 49 8.33 15.56 2.90
C GLY A 49 7.33 16.41 2.12
N SER A 50 7.76 17.61 1.70
CA SER A 50 6.96 18.55 0.91
C SER A 50 7.01 18.32 -0.61
N ILE A 51 7.90 17.46 -1.11
CA ILE A 51 8.10 17.24 -2.54
C ILE A 51 7.18 16.13 -3.03
N LYS A 52 6.40 16.40 -4.09
CA LYS A 52 5.45 15.45 -4.70
C LYS A 52 5.83 15.12 -6.14
N ASP A 53 5.63 13.86 -6.52
CA ASP A 53 5.52 13.46 -7.93
C ASP A 53 4.07 13.64 -8.37
N VAL A 54 3.84 14.59 -9.29
CA VAL A 54 2.50 14.93 -9.80
C VAL A 54 2.15 14.15 -11.07
N ASN A 55 3.03 13.29 -11.57
CA ASN A 55 2.77 12.53 -12.77
C ASN A 55 1.66 11.50 -12.51
N GLN A 56 0.65 11.52 -13.38
CA GLN A 56 -0.31 10.43 -13.47
C GLN A 56 0.41 9.18 -13.94
N TRP A 57 0.30 8.10 -13.19
CA TRP A 57 0.88 6.83 -13.58
C TRP A 57 -0.12 6.05 -14.41
N GLN A 58 0.29 5.70 -15.62
CA GLN A 58 -0.31 4.62 -16.36
C GLN A 58 0.45 3.34 -15.99
N PRO A 59 -0.14 2.43 -15.21
CA PRO A 59 0.56 1.27 -14.68
C PRO A 59 0.77 0.22 -15.77
N ILE A 60 1.69 0.53 -16.69
CA ILE A 60 2.21 -0.40 -17.71
C ILE A 60 3.55 -0.96 -17.25
N LYS A 61 3.85 -2.19 -17.70
CA LYS A 61 5.07 -2.93 -17.33
C LYS A 61 6.36 -2.11 -17.55
N ALA A 62 6.42 -1.34 -18.63
CA ALA A 62 7.58 -0.49 -18.95
C ALA A 62 7.85 0.60 -17.90
N SER A 63 6.80 1.17 -17.30
CA SER A 63 6.94 2.17 -16.25
C SER A 63 7.43 1.59 -14.92
N TYR A 64 7.23 0.30 -14.69
CA TYR A 64 7.67 -0.34 -13.44
C TYR A 64 9.19 -0.51 -13.38
N GLN A 65 9.84 -0.81 -14.50
CA GLN A 65 11.31 -0.91 -14.51
C GLN A 65 11.97 0.41 -14.11
N ILE A 66 11.43 1.55 -14.57
CA ILE A 66 11.90 2.89 -14.18
C ILE A 66 11.81 3.11 -12.66
N ILE A 67 10.77 2.56 -12.03
CA ILE A 67 10.55 2.63 -10.58
C ILE A 67 11.52 1.69 -9.84
N GLU A 68 11.74 0.47 -10.33
CA GLU A 68 12.71 -0.46 -9.73
C GLU A 68 14.16 0.05 -9.84
N ASP A 69 14.51 0.69 -10.95
CA ASP A 69 15.84 1.28 -11.17
C ASP A 69 16.03 2.60 -10.41
N SER A 70 14.97 3.14 -9.80
CA SER A 70 15.02 4.36 -9.01
C SER A 70 15.44 4.06 -7.56
N PRO A 71 16.48 4.73 -7.03
CA PRO A 71 16.87 4.59 -5.62
C PRO A 71 15.76 4.95 -4.64
N LEU A 72 14.82 5.81 -5.04
CA LEU A 72 13.67 6.21 -4.22
C LEU A 72 12.35 5.57 -4.66
N ARG A 73 12.35 4.69 -5.66
CA ARG A 73 11.14 4.13 -6.28
C ARG A 73 10.19 5.19 -6.83
N CYS A 74 10.75 6.24 -7.42
CA CYS A 74 10.03 7.34 -8.04
C CYS A 74 9.94 7.15 -9.56
N LEU A 75 8.82 7.56 -10.15
CA LEU A 75 8.64 7.56 -11.61
C LEU A 75 9.28 8.81 -12.24
N ASN A 76 9.12 9.98 -11.62
CA ASN A 76 9.63 11.25 -12.13
C ASN A 76 11.05 11.56 -11.62
N LYS A 77 12.03 11.53 -12.53
CA LYS A 77 13.44 11.84 -12.22
C LYS A 77 13.69 13.25 -11.67
N ARG A 78 12.89 14.25 -12.06
CA ARG A 78 13.01 15.62 -11.52
C ARG A 78 12.51 15.70 -10.08
N ALA A 79 11.41 14.99 -9.78
CA ALA A 79 10.91 14.91 -8.41
C ALA A 79 11.87 14.11 -7.53
N GLU A 80 12.41 12.99 -8.04
CA GLU A 80 13.43 12.17 -7.37
C GLU A 80 14.63 13.01 -6.94
N ALA A 81 15.24 13.79 -7.85
CA ALA A 81 16.40 14.62 -7.52
C ALA A 81 16.10 15.62 -6.38
N LYS A 82 14.91 16.22 -6.38
CA LYS A 82 14.46 17.13 -5.30
C LYS A 82 14.21 16.40 -3.98
N MET A 83 13.68 15.17 -4.03
CA MET A 83 13.49 14.34 -2.85
C MET A 83 14.82 13.90 -2.24
N ILE A 84 15.81 13.53 -3.06
CA ILE A 84 17.17 13.19 -2.62
C ILE A 84 17.80 14.40 -1.90
N ALA A 85 17.76 15.58 -2.51
CA ALA A 85 18.29 16.79 -1.90
C ALA A 85 17.60 17.14 -0.55
N LEU A 86 16.29 16.88 -0.44
CA LEU A 86 15.56 17.07 0.81
C LEU A 86 15.99 16.06 1.88
N ILE A 87 16.20 14.79 1.51
CA ILE A 87 16.72 13.75 2.41
C ILE A 87 18.12 14.14 2.91
N ASP A 88 19.01 14.60 2.03
CA ASP A 88 20.36 15.01 2.41
C ASP A 88 20.32 16.21 3.37
N SER A 89 19.48 17.21 3.10
CA SER A 89 19.29 18.34 4.02
C SER A 89 18.73 17.91 5.39
N ALA A 90 17.79 16.96 5.42
CA ALA A 90 17.27 16.42 6.68
C ALA A 90 18.35 15.65 7.45
N LYS A 91 19.19 14.88 6.74
CA LYS A 91 20.33 14.17 7.32
C LYS A 91 21.32 15.11 7.99
N GLU A 92 21.71 16.19 7.30
CA GLU A 92 22.62 17.22 7.83
C GLU A 92 22.06 17.89 9.10
N LYS A 93 20.74 18.09 9.15
CA LYS A 93 20.04 18.63 10.32
C LYS A 93 19.79 17.60 11.42
N GLY A 94 20.13 16.33 11.20
CA GLY A 94 19.87 15.25 12.14
C GLY A 94 18.38 14.92 12.33
N ASP A 95 17.56 15.23 11.33
CA ASP A 95 16.12 15.03 11.28
C ASP A 95 15.74 13.82 10.40
N THR A 96 14.46 13.50 10.31
CA THR A 96 13.92 12.39 9.52
C THR A 96 12.73 12.85 8.68
N LEU A 97 12.42 12.09 7.63
CA LEU A 97 11.33 12.38 6.71
C LEU A 97 10.36 11.21 6.60
N GLY A 98 9.10 11.56 6.43
CA GLY A 98 8.04 10.65 6.01
C GLY A 98 7.62 10.96 4.57
N GLY A 99 6.44 10.49 4.20
CA GLY A 99 5.87 10.76 2.89
C GLY A 99 4.72 9.85 2.54
N VAL A 100 4.45 9.69 1.25
CA VAL A 100 3.34 8.90 0.73
C VAL A 100 3.84 7.98 -0.39
N PHE A 101 3.47 6.71 -0.33
CA PHE A 101 3.61 5.78 -1.44
C PHE A 101 2.24 5.36 -1.98
N GLU A 102 2.23 4.92 -3.22
CA GLU A 102 1.05 4.42 -3.94
C GLU A 102 1.28 2.94 -4.28
N VAL A 103 0.29 2.10 -4.01
CA VAL A 103 0.24 0.69 -4.43
C VAL A 103 -0.84 0.55 -5.48
N VAL A 104 -0.52 -0.12 -6.58
CA VAL A 104 -1.45 -0.42 -7.66
C VAL A 104 -1.52 -1.93 -7.86
N ILE A 105 -2.75 -2.43 -7.96
CA ILE A 105 -3.04 -3.84 -8.21
C ILE A 105 -3.81 -3.94 -9.53
N LEU A 106 -3.26 -4.68 -10.48
CA LEU A 106 -3.77 -4.83 -11.83
C LEU A 106 -4.43 -6.18 -12.03
N ASN A 107 -5.34 -6.23 -13.00
CA ASN A 107 -5.97 -7.45 -13.52
C ASN A 107 -6.75 -8.26 -12.46
N LEU A 108 -7.32 -7.59 -11.46
CA LEU A 108 -8.22 -8.27 -10.53
C LEU A 108 -9.54 -8.61 -11.22
N PRO A 109 -10.10 -9.81 -10.96
CA PRO A 109 -11.46 -10.10 -11.40
C PRO A 109 -12.45 -9.18 -10.68
N VAL A 110 -13.58 -8.92 -11.32
CA VAL A 110 -14.72 -8.24 -10.67
C VAL A 110 -15.23 -9.08 -9.50
N GLY A 111 -15.58 -8.44 -8.39
CA GLY A 111 -16.31 -9.05 -7.28
C GLY A 111 -15.46 -9.83 -6.27
N LEU A 112 -14.21 -9.43 -6.02
CA LEU A 112 -13.46 -9.79 -4.81
C LEU A 112 -13.84 -8.86 -3.66
N GLY A 113 -13.91 -9.39 -2.44
CA GLY A 113 -14.54 -8.70 -1.32
C GLY A 113 -16.06 -8.81 -1.34
N SER A 114 -16.73 -8.16 -0.41
CA SER A 114 -18.19 -8.19 -0.34
C SER A 114 -18.77 -6.97 0.38
N TYR A 115 -19.94 -6.52 -0.07
CA TYR A 115 -20.73 -5.49 0.60
C TYR A 115 -21.59 -6.05 1.74
N VAL A 116 -21.75 -7.38 1.82
CA VAL A 116 -22.73 -8.02 2.71
C VAL A 116 -22.40 -7.85 4.19
N GLN A 117 -21.12 -7.68 4.52
CA GLN A 117 -20.67 -7.39 5.87
C GLN A 117 -19.51 -6.41 5.85
N TRP A 118 -19.45 -5.53 6.84
CA TRP A 118 -18.51 -4.42 6.91
C TRP A 118 -17.03 -4.85 6.91
N ASP A 119 -16.69 -5.99 7.49
CA ASP A 119 -15.34 -6.53 7.58
C ASP A 119 -14.91 -7.36 6.34
N LEU A 120 -15.87 -7.69 5.47
CA LEU A 120 -15.62 -8.36 4.20
C LEU A 120 -15.35 -7.38 3.05
N LYS A 121 -15.53 -6.08 3.29
CA LYS A 121 -15.25 -5.03 2.31
C LYS A 121 -13.75 -4.97 2.00
N LEU A 122 -13.42 -5.04 0.72
CA LEU A 122 -12.03 -5.16 0.26
C LEU A 122 -11.19 -3.93 0.57
N ASP A 123 -11.75 -2.73 0.42
CA ASP A 123 -11.14 -1.46 0.82
C ASP A 123 -10.84 -1.43 2.32
N ALA A 124 -11.76 -1.88 3.18
CA ALA A 124 -11.54 -1.97 4.62
C ALA A 124 -10.38 -2.93 4.98
N ARG A 125 -10.32 -4.10 4.34
CA ARG A 125 -9.24 -5.09 4.55
C ARG A 125 -7.89 -4.59 4.08
N LEU A 126 -7.83 -3.99 2.88
CA LEU A 126 -6.60 -3.42 2.33
C LEU A 126 -6.13 -2.21 3.16
N ALA A 127 -7.06 -1.38 3.62
CA ALA A 127 -6.75 -0.28 4.53
C ALA A 127 -6.19 -0.78 5.85
N TYR A 128 -6.79 -1.82 6.45
CA TYR A 128 -6.26 -2.47 7.65
C TYR A 128 -4.84 -3.01 7.42
N ALA A 129 -4.63 -3.75 6.32
CA ALA A 129 -3.33 -4.34 6.00
C ALA A 129 -2.23 -3.27 5.87
N LEU A 130 -2.51 -2.18 5.12
CA LEU A 130 -1.57 -1.07 4.95
C LEU A 130 -1.36 -0.28 6.25
N MET A 131 -2.43 0.04 6.98
CA MET A 131 -2.36 0.78 8.25
C MET A 131 -1.61 -0.02 9.33
N SER A 132 -1.62 -1.35 9.25
CA SER A 132 -0.88 -2.22 10.17
C SER A 132 0.65 -2.20 9.98
N ILE A 133 1.15 -1.58 8.91
CA ILE A 133 2.58 -1.38 8.69
C ILE A 133 3.08 -0.32 9.66
N GLN A 134 4.25 -0.56 10.24
CA GLN A 134 4.88 0.36 11.17
C GLN A 134 5.05 1.75 10.55
N ALA A 135 4.71 2.79 11.32
CA ALA A 135 4.74 4.21 10.93
C ALA A 135 3.72 4.66 9.86
N ILE A 136 2.83 3.80 9.38
CA ILE A 136 1.69 4.25 8.57
C ILE A 136 0.65 4.90 9.48
N ILE A 137 0.13 6.05 9.05
CA ILE A 137 -0.81 6.87 9.82
C ILE A 137 -2.05 7.28 9.02
N GLY A 138 -2.10 6.92 7.74
CA GLY A 138 -3.20 7.28 6.84
C GLY A 138 -3.21 6.34 5.63
N VAL A 139 -4.39 5.93 5.19
CA VAL A 139 -4.58 5.15 3.97
C VAL A 139 -5.75 5.73 3.17
N GLU A 140 -5.58 5.78 1.85
CA GLU A 140 -6.59 6.23 0.89
C GLU A 140 -6.83 5.15 -0.17
N VAL A 141 -8.06 5.09 -0.70
CA VAL A 141 -8.42 4.31 -1.89
C VAL A 141 -8.81 5.28 -3.01
N GLY A 142 -8.25 5.08 -4.20
CA GLY A 142 -8.51 5.91 -5.37
C GLY A 142 -8.20 7.39 -5.15
N SER A 143 -9.22 8.23 -5.31
CA SER A 143 -9.14 9.67 -5.06
C SER A 143 -9.07 10.03 -3.57
N GLY A 144 -9.38 9.11 -2.66
CA GLY A 144 -9.17 9.30 -1.22
C GLY A 144 -9.81 10.57 -0.65
N PHE A 145 -9.06 11.30 0.16
CA PHE A 145 -9.51 12.56 0.77
C PHE A 145 -9.76 13.67 -0.26
N MET A 146 -9.27 13.55 -1.51
CA MET A 146 -9.61 14.51 -2.57
C MET A 146 -11.06 14.34 -3.05
N ALA A 147 -11.62 13.14 -3.01
CA ALA A 147 -13.03 12.91 -3.37
C ALA A 147 -13.99 13.64 -2.42
N ALA A 148 -13.65 13.73 -1.13
CA ALA A 148 -14.46 14.39 -0.11
C ALA A 148 -14.65 15.91 -0.35
N LYS A 149 -13.86 16.51 -1.25
CA LYS A 149 -13.92 17.94 -1.58
C LYS A 149 -14.69 18.24 -2.88
N LYS A 150 -15.24 17.22 -3.54
CA LYS A 150 -15.81 17.31 -4.88
C LYS A 150 -17.30 16.92 -4.88
N PHE A 151 -18.03 17.39 -5.88
CA PHE A 151 -19.42 16.95 -6.10
C PHE A 151 -19.46 15.51 -6.60
N GLY A 152 -20.58 14.82 -6.36
CA GLY A 152 -20.77 13.44 -6.81
C GLY A 152 -20.54 13.27 -8.33
N SER A 153 -21.00 14.22 -9.14
CA SER A 153 -20.77 14.24 -10.60
C SER A 153 -19.30 14.28 -11.02
N GLN A 154 -18.38 14.61 -10.11
CA GLN A 154 -16.95 14.69 -10.36
C GLN A 154 -16.16 13.53 -9.73
N VAL A 155 -16.84 12.64 -9.01
CA VAL A 155 -16.23 11.54 -8.24
C VAL A 155 -16.72 10.18 -8.71
N GLN A 156 -17.98 10.06 -9.14
CA GLN A 156 -18.48 8.78 -9.63
C GLN A 156 -17.78 8.38 -10.93
N ASP A 157 -17.52 7.09 -11.07
CA ASP A 157 -16.96 6.53 -12.29
C ASP A 157 -18.10 5.97 -13.15
N GLU A 158 -18.37 6.63 -14.27
CA GLU A 158 -19.42 6.20 -15.20
C GLU A 158 -19.12 4.82 -15.80
N ILE A 159 -20.17 4.01 -15.93
CA ILE A 159 -20.08 2.62 -16.40
C ILE A 159 -20.42 2.58 -17.90
N PHE A 160 -19.54 1.95 -18.67
CA PHE A 160 -19.68 1.71 -20.10
C PHE A 160 -19.58 0.22 -20.40
N TYR A 161 -20.03 -0.18 -21.60
CA TYR A 161 -19.98 -1.57 -22.05
C TYR A 161 -19.18 -1.70 -23.34
N GLN A 162 -18.17 -2.58 -23.33
CA GLN A 162 -17.31 -2.87 -24.48
C GLN A 162 -17.75 -4.17 -25.15
N LYS A 163 -18.50 -4.06 -26.27
CA LYS A 163 -19.08 -5.21 -26.98
C LYS A 163 -18.04 -6.24 -27.45
N SER A 164 -16.86 -5.80 -27.88
CA SER A 164 -15.81 -6.70 -28.41
C SER A 164 -15.24 -7.65 -27.36
N GLU A 165 -15.29 -7.25 -26.08
CA GLU A 165 -14.70 -8.00 -24.96
C GLU A 165 -15.77 -8.54 -24.00
N HIS A 166 -17.05 -8.29 -24.29
CA HIS A 166 -18.18 -8.64 -23.42
C HIS A 166 -17.95 -8.24 -21.95
N ARG A 167 -17.56 -6.98 -21.73
CA ARG A 167 -17.24 -6.47 -20.40
C ARG A 167 -17.75 -5.07 -20.14
N PHE A 168 -18.08 -4.80 -18.87
CA PHE A 168 -18.26 -3.46 -18.34
C PHE A 168 -16.89 -2.84 -18.00
N PHE A 169 -16.75 -1.54 -18.20
CA PHE A 169 -15.53 -0.78 -17.88
C PHE A 169 -15.86 0.65 -17.47
N ARG A 170 -14.88 1.36 -16.91
CA ARG A 170 -14.99 2.78 -16.57
C ARG A 170 -13.99 3.61 -17.37
N ARG A 171 -14.34 4.86 -17.67
CA ARG A 171 -13.43 5.82 -18.32
C ARG A 171 -12.51 6.53 -17.32
N SER A 172 -12.92 6.59 -16.06
CA SER A 172 -12.15 7.11 -14.94
C SER A 172 -12.04 6.04 -13.86
N ASN A 173 -11.12 6.24 -12.91
CA ASN A 173 -10.94 5.33 -11.79
C ASN A 173 -10.78 6.11 -10.47
N ASN A 174 -11.71 7.02 -10.22
CA ASN A 174 -11.76 7.83 -9.01
C ASN A 174 -12.01 6.98 -7.77
N ALA A 175 -12.78 5.88 -7.90
CA ALA A 175 -13.04 4.91 -6.85
C ALA A 175 -11.82 4.02 -6.54
N GLY A 176 -10.79 4.04 -7.40
CA GLY A 176 -9.57 3.25 -7.19
C GLY A 176 -9.83 1.75 -7.22
N GLY A 177 -10.63 1.29 -8.17
CA GLY A 177 -10.89 -0.12 -8.45
C GLY A 177 -11.86 -0.80 -7.50
N ILE A 178 -12.43 -0.09 -6.52
CA ILE A 178 -13.30 -0.67 -5.50
C ILE A 178 -14.62 0.10 -5.41
N GLU A 179 -15.74 -0.59 -5.54
CA GLU A 179 -17.08 -0.04 -5.35
C GLU A 179 -17.89 -0.95 -4.43
N GLY A 180 -18.56 -0.36 -3.44
CA GLY A 180 -19.32 -1.14 -2.45
C GLY A 180 -18.47 -2.13 -1.65
N GLY A 181 -17.15 -1.93 -1.56
CA GLY A 181 -16.23 -2.88 -0.93
C GLY A 181 -15.88 -4.09 -1.81
N MET A 182 -16.12 -4.03 -3.12
CA MET A 182 -15.76 -5.07 -4.07
C MET A 182 -14.87 -4.56 -5.20
N SER A 183 -13.96 -5.39 -5.70
CA SER A 183 -13.21 -5.06 -6.92
C SER A 183 -14.15 -4.88 -8.11
N ASN A 184 -13.97 -3.79 -8.86
CA ASN A 184 -14.87 -3.42 -9.96
C ASN A 184 -14.30 -3.73 -11.36
N GLY A 185 -13.10 -4.32 -11.41
CA GLY A 185 -12.36 -4.69 -12.63
C GLY A 185 -11.31 -3.66 -13.06
N GLU A 186 -11.39 -2.42 -12.57
CA GLU A 186 -10.36 -1.41 -12.78
C GLU A 186 -9.16 -1.64 -11.83
N PRO A 187 -7.99 -1.03 -12.11
CA PRO A 187 -6.85 -1.08 -11.20
C PRO A 187 -7.23 -0.65 -9.78
N ILE A 188 -6.87 -1.45 -8.77
CA ILE A 188 -6.97 -0.97 -7.39
C ILE A 188 -5.84 0.02 -7.15
N ILE A 189 -6.17 1.20 -6.63
CA ILE A 189 -5.20 2.26 -6.31
C ILE A 189 -5.31 2.54 -4.81
N LEU A 190 -4.22 2.33 -4.08
CA LEU A 190 -4.11 2.59 -2.65
C LEU A 190 -2.98 3.57 -2.40
N ARG A 191 -3.13 4.47 -1.43
CA ARG A 191 -2.03 5.33 -0.97
C ARG A 191 -1.88 5.22 0.52
N ALA A 192 -0.64 5.19 1.00
CA ALA A 192 -0.36 5.10 2.43
C ALA A 192 0.62 6.21 2.85
N ALA A 193 0.23 6.96 3.87
CA ALA A 193 1.03 8.03 4.47
C ALA A 193 1.87 7.46 5.62
N MET A 194 3.19 7.53 5.45
CA MET A 194 4.16 7.15 6.48
C MET A 194 4.63 8.41 7.21
N LYS A 195 4.51 8.43 8.53
CA LYS A 195 5.13 9.49 9.35
C LYS A 195 6.66 9.35 9.32
N PRO A 196 7.42 10.43 9.61
CA PRO A 196 8.85 10.32 9.85
C PRO A 196 9.20 9.26 10.90
N ILE A 197 10.36 8.63 10.74
CA ILE A 197 10.85 7.62 11.68
C ILE A 197 11.07 8.28 13.05
N SER A 198 10.72 7.58 14.12
CA SER A 198 10.55 8.21 15.44
C SER A 198 11.85 8.59 16.17
N THR A 199 13.00 8.03 15.78
CA THR A 199 14.29 8.35 16.41
C THR A 199 15.09 9.30 15.55
N LEU A 200 15.36 10.49 16.06
CA LEU A 200 16.15 11.52 15.40
C LEU A 200 17.61 11.47 15.87
N ALA A 201 18.53 11.98 15.05
CA ALA A 201 19.90 12.21 15.51
C ALA A 201 19.98 13.39 16.48
N GLN A 202 19.08 14.38 16.34
CA GLN A 202 18.78 15.35 17.38
C GLN A 202 17.66 14.82 18.27
N PRO A 203 17.96 14.25 19.45
CA PRO A 203 16.96 13.53 20.23
C PRO A 203 15.92 14.46 20.84
N LEU A 204 14.67 14.00 20.83
CA LEU A 204 13.55 14.69 21.46
C LEU A 204 13.62 14.56 22.98
N SER A 205 12.93 15.47 23.68
CA SER A 205 12.75 15.37 25.14
C SER A 205 11.84 14.18 25.48
N SER A 206 12.20 13.46 26.54
CA SER A 206 11.48 12.31 27.06
C SER A 206 11.62 12.24 28.59
N ILE A 207 11.10 11.19 29.21
CA ILE A 207 11.15 10.95 30.65
C ILE A 207 11.76 9.57 30.90
N ASP A 208 12.70 9.50 31.83
CA ASP A 208 13.21 8.23 32.35
C ASP A 208 12.10 7.54 33.16
N ILE A 209 11.76 6.30 32.80
CA ILE A 209 10.58 5.64 33.34
C ILE A 209 10.74 5.21 34.80
N VAL A 210 11.98 5.11 35.32
CA VAL A 210 12.26 4.71 36.71
C VAL A 210 12.32 5.95 37.61
N SER A 211 13.23 6.87 37.31
CA SER A 211 13.51 8.08 38.09
C SER A 211 12.50 9.21 37.87
N LYS A 212 11.68 9.14 36.80
CA LYS A 212 10.74 10.19 36.37
C LYS A 212 11.39 11.53 36.02
N LYS A 213 12.71 11.55 35.82
CA LYS A 213 13.45 12.76 35.46
C LYS A 213 13.45 13.01 33.94
N PRO A 214 13.56 14.27 33.49
CA PRO A 214 13.75 14.58 32.07
C PRO A 214 15.03 13.97 31.52
N VAL A 215 14.91 13.30 30.36
CA VAL A 215 16.03 12.76 29.59
C VAL A 215 15.84 13.05 28.10
N LYS A 216 16.86 12.78 27.29
CA LYS A 216 16.73 12.77 25.83
C LYS A 216 16.41 11.35 25.35
N ALA A 217 15.53 11.25 24.36
CA ALA A 217 15.17 9.97 23.76
C ALA A 217 16.40 9.28 23.15
N MET A 218 16.51 7.96 23.33
CA MET A 218 17.59 7.18 22.74
C MET A 218 17.40 7.03 21.22
N LYS A 219 18.51 7.07 20.49
CA LYS A 219 18.52 6.81 19.05
C LYS A 219 18.77 5.32 18.80
N GLU A 220 17.81 4.67 18.13
CA GLU A 220 17.89 3.23 17.81
C GLU A 220 18.29 2.94 16.36
N ARG A 221 17.95 3.84 15.43
CA ARG A 221 18.29 3.68 14.00
C ARG A 221 18.81 4.95 13.38
N ALA A 222 19.53 4.79 12.27
CA ALA A 222 20.24 5.87 11.57
C ALA A 222 19.54 6.35 10.29
N ASP A 223 18.50 5.65 9.82
CA ASP A 223 17.83 5.99 8.57
C ASP A 223 17.09 7.33 8.66
N VAL A 224 17.21 8.13 7.60
CA VAL A 224 16.53 9.43 7.48
C VAL A 224 15.14 9.26 6.90
N CYS A 225 14.98 8.38 5.91
CA CYS A 225 13.72 8.08 5.25
C CYS A 225 13.71 6.60 4.85
N ALA A 226 12.67 5.86 5.24
CA ALA A 226 12.48 4.45 4.86
C ALA A 226 11.27 4.23 3.94
N LEU A 227 10.77 5.30 3.31
CA LEU A 227 9.57 5.27 2.48
C LEU A 227 9.70 4.33 1.25
N PRO A 228 10.84 4.26 0.53
CA PRO A 228 10.98 3.30 -0.57
C PRO A 228 10.81 1.85 -0.11
N ALA A 229 11.41 1.47 1.02
CA ALA A 229 11.22 0.15 1.61
C ALA A 229 9.77 -0.08 2.08
N ALA A 230 9.14 0.94 2.68
CA ALA A 230 7.73 0.88 3.08
C ALA A 230 6.79 0.61 1.89
N SER A 231 7.10 1.15 0.70
CA SER A 231 6.30 0.88 -0.51
C SER A 231 6.32 -0.61 -0.90
N VAL A 232 7.48 -1.27 -0.83
CA VAL A 232 7.62 -2.71 -1.09
C VAL A 232 6.88 -3.55 -0.04
N ILE A 233 6.93 -3.13 1.24
CA ILE A 233 6.13 -3.75 2.31
C ILE A 233 4.62 -3.58 2.02
N GLY A 234 4.22 -2.42 1.50
CA GLY A 234 2.87 -2.14 1.01
C GLY A 234 2.41 -3.12 -0.06
N GLU A 235 3.25 -3.41 -1.05
CA GLU A 235 2.97 -4.44 -2.06
C GLU A 235 2.75 -5.81 -1.42
N ALA A 236 3.58 -6.18 -0.45
CA ALA A 236 3.54 -7.49 0.20
C ALA A 236 2.26 -7.71 1.03
N VAL A 237 1.88 -6.75 1.87
CA VAL A 237 0.67 -6.88 2.69
C VAL A 237 -0.60 -6.81 1.85
N ALA A 238 -0.60 -6.02 0.77
CA ALA A 238 -1.69 -6.00 -0.20
C ALA A 238 -1.81 -7.35 -0.92
N ALA A 239 -0.69 -7.94 -1.36
CA ALA A 239 -0.67 -9.25 -1.98
C ALA A 239 -1.28 -10.32 -1.08
N PHE A 240 -0.95 -10.31 0.21
CA PHE A 240 -1.52 -11.24 1.18
C PHE A 240 -3.04 -11.13 1.27
N GLU A 241 -3.59 -9.92 1.42
CA GLU A 241 -5.04 -9.73 1.49
C GLU A 241 -5.76 -10.06 0.18
N ILE A 242 -5.16 -9.77 -0.98
CA ILE A 242 -5.72 -10.21 -2.27
C ILE A 242 -5.75 -11.73 -2.37
N VAL A 243 -4.69 -12.44 -1.94
CA VAL A 243 -4.71 -13.91 -1.91
C VAL A 243 -5.81 -14.45 -1.01
N ARG A 244 -6.03 -13.83 0.15
CA ARG A 244 -7.14 -14.21 1.03
C ARG A 244 -8.49 -14.03 0.35
N ALA A 245 -8.74 -12.88 -0.28
CA ALA A 245 -9.98 -12.63 -1.02
C ALA A 245 -10.17 -13.60 -2.22
N MET A 246 -9.08 -13.93 -2.94
CA MET A 246 -9.09 -14.93 -4.02
C MET A 246 -9.43 -16.32 -3.48
N ARG A 247 -8.81 -16.74 -2.37
CA ARG A 247 -9.07 -18.01 -1.68
C ARG A 247 -10.50 -18.12 -1.19
N GLU A 248 -11.06 -17.05 -0.64
CA GLU A 248 -12.45 -17.01 -0.16
C GLU A 248 -13.44 -17.13 -1.32
N LYS A 249 -13.19 -16.46 -2.45
CA LYS A 249 -14.10 -16.46 -3.61
C LYS A 249 -14.00 -17.73 -4.45
N PHE A 250 -12.78 -18.21 -4.71
CA PHE A 250 -12.53 -19.29 -5.67
C PHE A 250 -12.18 -20.62 -5.02
N GLY A 251 -11.87 -20.64 -3.73
CA GLY A 251 -11.57 -21.85 -2.97
C GLY A 251 -10.45 -22.69 -3.58
N GLY A 252 -10.58 -23.99 -3.38
CA GLY A 252 -9.69 -25.01 -3.91
C GLY A 252 -8.53 -25.38 -2.99
N ASP A 253 -8.19 -26.66 -3.00
CA ASP A 253 -7.07 -27.22 -2.23
C ASP A 253 -5.79 -27.37 -3.09
N SER A 254 -5.91 -27.19 -4.41
CA SER A 254 -4.81 -27.18 -5.37
C SER A 254 -4.90 -26.00 -6.31
N LEU A 255 -3.77 -25.55 -6.85
CA LEU A 255 -3.73 -24.44 -7.82
C LEU A 255 -4.59 -24.75 -9.06
N THR A 256 -4.58 -26.00 -9.53
CA THR A 256 -5.39 -26.44 -10.68
C THR A 256 -6.88 -26.25 -10.43
N GLU A 257 -7.35 -26.61 -9.23
CA GLU A 257 -8.74 -26.41 -8.84
C GLU A 257 -9.10 -24.93 -8.74
N THR A 258 -8.28 -24.11 -8.07
CA THR A 258 -8.54 -22.66 -7.99
C THR A 258 -8.57 -22.03 -9.38
N LYS A 259 -7.67 -22.43 -10.29
CA LYS A 259 -7.67 -21.97 -11.69
C LYS A 259 -8.95 -22.36 -12.42
N ARG A 260 -9.43 -23.59 -12.28
CA ARG A 260 -10.70 -24.03 -12.87
C ARG A 260 -11.86 -23.16 -12.41
N ASN A 261 -11.95 -22.90 -11.10
CA ASN A 261 -13.02 -22.10 -10.51
C ASN A 261 -12.95 -20.62 -10.97
N TYR A 262 -11.74 -20.06 -11.01
CA TYR A 262 -11.48 -18.72 -11.54
C TYR A 262 -11.88 -18.59 -13.02
N SER A 263 -11.43 -19.52 -13.88
CA SER A 263 -11.78 -19.53 -15.30
C SER A 263 -13.28 -19.68 -15.52
N GLY A 264 -13.93 -20.58 -14.78
CA GLY A 264 -15.39 -20.76 -14.83
C GLY A 264 -16.15 -19.49 -14.44
N TYR A 265 -15.65 -18.74 -13.45
CA TYR A 265 -16.20 -17.44 -13.09
C TYR A 265 -16.02 -16.38 -14.18
N LEU A 266 -14.84 -16.32 -14.82
CA LEU A 266 -14.62 -15.40 -15.95
C LEU A 266 -15.46 -15.77 -17.18
N ASP A 267 -15.70 -17.06 -17.44
CA ASP A 267 -16.62 -17.51 -18.48
C ASP A 267 -18.07 -17.12 -18.16
N TYR A 268 -18.47 -17.22 -16.88
CA TYR A 268 -19.78 -16.74 -16.43
C TYR A 268 -19.96 -15.24 -16.69
N LEU A 269 -18.96 -14.42 -16.37
CA LEU A 269 -19.01 -12.97 -16.60
C LEU A 269 -19.12 -12.63 -18.08
N ARG A 270 -18.36 -13.30 -18.97
CA ARG A 270 -18.40 -13.06 -20.42
C ARG A 270 -19.74 -13.40 -21.07
N LYS A 271 -20.57 -14.23 -20.42
CA LYS A 271 -21.90 -14.63 -20.90
C LYS A 271 -23.02 -13.67 -20.47
N ARG A 272 -22.72 -12.71 -19.59
CA ARG A 272 -23.67 -11.69 -19.11
C ARG A 272 -23.54 -10.41 -19.92
#